data_AF-A0A3G6M8M7-F1
#
_entry.id   AF-A0A3G6M8M7-F1
#
_cell.length_a   1.000
_cell.length_b   1.000
_cell.length_c   1.000
_cell.angle_alpha   90.00
_cell.angle_beta   90.00
_cell.angle_gamma   90.00
#
_symmetry.space_group_name_H-M   'P 1'
#
loop_
_entity.id
_entity.type
_entity.pdbx_description
1 polymer ?
#
loop_
_entity_poly.entity_id
_entity_poly.type
_entity_poly.pdbx_seq_one_letter_code
_entity_poly.pdbx_strand_id
1 'polypeptide(L)'
;MKYSKLNLAKEAISHKGFVKKIPDIFRMIKMWRKGAYPVNSIDIILPLLGLVYVISPIDLLPEVAIPVLGVLDDLAVLSLTIPKLVKEVDKFLLWEAEKEYSSGQTKVIDAQLIK
;
A
#
# COMPACT_ATOMS: atom_id res chain seq x y z
N MET A 1 20.62 -13.58 -15.87
CA MET A 1 20.10 -12.19 -15.94
C MET A 1 19.53 -11.79 -14.59
N LYS A 2 20.26 -10.95 -13.84
CA LYS A 2 19.80 -10.41 -12.56
C LYS A 2 18.86 -9.24 -12.88
N TYR A 3 17.56 -9.48 -12.93
CA TYR A 3 16.60 -8.39 -12.99
C TYR A 3 16.78 -7.55 -11.73
N SER A 4 17.35 -6.36 -11.91
CA SER A 4 17.66 -5.45 -10.83
C SER A 4 16.34 -5.04 -10.19
N LYS A 5 16.12 -5.42 -8.92
CA LYS A 5 14.96 -5.04 -8.11
C LYS A 5 14.66 -3.54 -8.17
N LEU A 6 15.68 -2.74 -8.51
CA LEU A 6 15.62 -1.31 -8.75
C LEU A 6 14.81 -0.92 -9.98
N ASN A 7 14.88 -1.67 -11.08
CA ASN A 7 14.07 -1.39 -12.27
C ASN A 7 12.60 -1.73 -12.01
N LEU A 8 12.34 -2.80 -11.25
CA LEU A 8 11.00 -3.20 -10.85
C LEU A 8 10.39 -2.20 -9.85
N ALA A 9 11.19 -1.70 -8.91
CA ALA A 9 10.80 -0.63 -8.01
C ALA A 9 10.57 0.70 -8.76
N LYS A 10 11.45 1.05 -9.71
CA LYS A 10 11.32 2.26 -10.54
C LYS A 10 10.08 2.20 -11.43
N GLU A 11 9.77 1.05 -12.00
CA GLU A 11 8.57 0.84 -12.83
C GLU A 11 7.28 0.83 -12.00
N ALA A 12 7.31 0.25 -10.79
CA ALA A 12 6.21 0.33 -9.82
C ALA A 12 5.94 1.76 -9.33
N ILE A 13 6.98 2.58 -9.15
CA ILE A 13 6.87 4.00 -8.74
C ILE A 13 6.46 4.88 -9.94
N SER A 14 6.95 4.60 -11.15
CA SER A 14 6.82 5.48 -12.32
C SER A 14 5.52 5.30 -13.12
N HIS A 15 4.73 4.25 -12.88
CA HIS A 15 3.54 3.99 -13.69
C HIS A 15 2.27 4.60 -13.11
N LYS A 16 1.37 5.01 -14.00
CA LYS A 16 -0.07 5.26 -13.76
C LYS A 16 -0.77 4.20 -12.87
N GLY A 17 -0.12 3.06 -12.62
CA GLY A 17 -0.54 2.02 -11.68
C GLY A 17 -0.56 2.43 -10.21
N PHE A 18 0.36 3.28 -9.71
CA PHE A 18 0.29 3.73 -8.31
C PHE A 18 -0.97 4.57 -8.05
N VAL A 19 -1.22 5.55 -8.92
CA VAL A 19 -2.41 6.42 -8.83
C VAL A 19 -3.71 5.59 -8.91
N LYS A 20 -3.75 4.57 -9.77
CA LYS A 20 -4.88 3.63 -9.85
C LYS A 20 -5.10 2.82 -8.57
N LYS A 21 -4.05 2.59 -7.77
CA LYS A 21 -4.10 1.86 -6.49
C LYS A 21 -4.46 2.75 -5.31
N ILE A 22 -4.53 4.08 -5.46
CA ILE A 22 -4.92 4.99 -4.38
C ILE A 22 -6.29 4.61 -3.76
N PRO A 23 -7.34 4.33 -4.55
CA PRO A 23 -8.61 3.86 -3.99
C PRO A 23 -8.47 2.53 -3.21
N ASP A 24 -7.63 1.62 -3.70
CA ASP A 24 -7.38 0.34 -3.05
C ASP A 24 -6.62 0.50 -1.73
N ILE A 25 -5.68 1.46 -1.64
CA ILE A 25 -5.01 1.83 -0.39
C ILE A 25 -6.04 2.27 0.67
N PHE A 26 -6.98 3.15 0.32
CA PHE A 26 -8.02 3.57 1.25
C PHE A 26 -8.91 2.41 1.71
N ARG A 27 -9.24 1.50 0.79
CA ARG A 27 -10.06 0.32 1.09
C ARG A 27 -9.30 -0.67 1.98
N MET A 28 -8.02 -0.88 1.72
CA MET A 28 -7.12 -1.68 2.56
C MET A 28 -7.08 -1.14 3.99
N ILE A 29 -6.82 0.17 4.16
CA ILE A 29 -6.78 0.83 5.48
C ILE A 29 -8.13 0.69 6.18
N LYS A 30 -9.24 0.86 5.46
CA LYS A 30 -10.59 0.70 6.02
C LYS A 30 -10.85 -0.72 6.51
N MET A 31 -10.43 -1.75 5.75
CA MET A 31 -10.60 -3.16 6.13
C MET A 31 -9.67 -3.59 7.25
N TRP A 32 -8.43 -3.10 7.24
CA TRP A 32 -7.47 -3.29 8.32
C TRP A 32 -7.97 -2.66 9.63
N ARG A 33 -8.45 -1.40 9.61
CA ARG A 33 -9.03 -0.72 10.78
C ARG A 33 -10.27 -1.44 11.34
N LYS A 34 -11.01 -2.15 10.49
CA LYS A 34 -12.13 -3.00 10.89
C LYS A 34 -11.72 -4.37 11.43
N GLY A 35 -10.41 -4.68 11.45
CA GLY A 35 -9.89 -6.01 11.82
C GLY A 35 -10.19 -7.11 10.79
N ALA A 36 -10.70 -6.75 9.61
CA ALA A 36 -11.10 -7.72 8.59
C ALA A 36 -9.92 -8.21 7.76
N TYR A 37 -8.93 -7.34 7.49
CA TYR A 37 -7.71 -7.69 6.77
C TYR A 37 -6.58 -7.99 7.79
N PRO A 38 -6.14 -9.26 7.93
CA PRO A 38 -5.16 -9.66 8.92
C PRO A 38 -3.74 -9.40 8.43
N VAL A 39 -3.22 -8.21 8.75
CA VAL A 39 -1.85 -7.78 8.42
C VAL A 39 -1.20 -7.15 9.65
N ASN A 40 0.12 -7.25 9.76
CA ASN A 40 0.86 -6.54 10.79
C ASN A 40 0.67 -5.03 10.61
N SER A 41 0.24 -4.36 11.69
CA SER A 41 0.04 -2.91 11.70
C SER A 41 1.27 -2.13 11.23
N ILE A 42 2.48 -2.63 11.54
CA ILE A 42 3.75 -2.02 11.12
C ILE A 42 3.89 -1.96 9.59
N ASP A 43 3.43 -2.99 8.88
CA ASP A 43 3.55 -3.07 7.42
C ASP A 43 2.65 -2.05 6.69
N ILE A 44 1.63 -1.53 7.37
CA ILE A 44 0.77 -0.44 6.88
C ILE A 44 1.23 0.92 7.43
N ILE A 45 1.49 1.01 8.73
CA ILE A 45 1.80 2.27 9.42
C ILE A 45 3.13 2.84 8.94
N LEU A 46 4.18 2.02 8.79
CA LEU A 46 5.51 2.51 8.46
C LEU A 46 5.56 3.15 7.05
N PRO A 47 4.99 2.55 5.98
CA PRO A 47 4.90 3.21 4.69
C PRO A 47 4.02 4.46 4.72
N LEU A 48 2.91 4.45 5.48
CA LEU A 48 2.04 5.62 5.62
C LEU A 48 2.74 6.79 6.33
N LEU A 49 3.48 6.52 7.41
CA LEU A 49 4.26 7.54 8.11
C LEU A 49 5.30 8.18 7.20
N GLY A 50 6.01 7.40 6.39
CA GLY A 50 6.95 7.98 5.42
C GLY A 50 6.25 8.78 4.31
N LEU A 51 5.00 8.45 3.97
CA LEU A 51 4.21 9.27 3.04
C LEU A 51 3.75 10.59 3.70
N VAL A 52 3.33 10.54 4.97
CA VAL A 52 2.96 11.73 5.75
C VAL A 52 4.15 12.66 5.98
N TYR A 53 5.33 12.10 6.27
CA TYR A 53 6.58 12.84 6.41
C TYR A 53 6.89 13.69 5.17
N VAL A 54 6.64 13.13 3.98
CA VAL A 54 6.84 13.83 2.70
C VAL A 54 5.78 14.89 2.44
N ILE A 55 4.54 14.68 2.91
CA ILE A 55 3.44 15.64 2.73
C ILE A 55 3.56 16.83 3.69
N SER A 56 4.07 16.61 4.91
CA SER A 56 4.34 17.68 5.87
C SER A 56 5.69 17.51 6.59
N PRO A 57 6.81 17.84 5.93
CA PRO A 57 8.09 18.06 6.60
C PRO A 57 8.12 19.39 7.38
N ILE A 58 7.09 20.23 7.20
CA ILE A 58 7.08 21.67 7.51
C ILE A 58 6.67 21.96 8.97
N ASP A 59 5.89 21.09 9.61
CA ASP A 59 5.28 21.42 10.91
C ASP A 59 6.20 21.19 12.14
N LEU A 60 7.47 20.82 11.92
CA LEU A 60 8.45 20.48 12.97
C LEU A 60 9.71 21.36 12.96
N LEU A 61 9.85 22.27 11.98
CA LEU A 61 10.97 23.21 11.94
C LEU A 61 10.45 24.61 12.28
N PRO A 62 10.66 25.11 13.51
CA PRO A 62 10.63 26.54 13.73
C PRO A 62 11.77 27.13 12.90
N GLU A 63 11.39 27.91 11.89
CA GLU A 63 12.18 28.91 11.18
C GLU A 63 13.71 28.64 11.07
N VAL A 64 14.19 28.45 9.83
CA VAL A 64 15.62 28.55 9.42
C VAL A 64 16.48 27.29 9.60
N ALA A 65 16.62 26.44 8.55
CA ALA A 65 17.86 25.69 8.31
C ALA A 65 17.87 24.97 6.94
N ILE A 66 18.61 25.51 5.97
CA ILE A 66 19.19 24.78 4.82
C ILE A 66 18.21 24.37 3.67
N PRO A 67 18.10 25.19 2.60
CA PRO A 67 17.14 24.98 1.50
C PRO A 67 17.42 23.79 0.55
N VAL A 68 18.54 23.08 0.69
CA VAL A 68 19.01 22.11 -0.33
C VAL A 68 19.12 20.67 0.19
N LEU A 69 19.23 20.46 1.51
CA LEU A 69 19.39 19.11 2.09
C LEU A 69 18.08 18.37 2.35
N GLY A 70 16.95 19.08 2.49
CA GLY A 70 15.65 18.43 2.79
C GLY A 70 15.10 17.57 1.64
N VAL A 71 15.23 18.03 0.39
CA VAL A 71 14.59 17.37 -0.77
C VAL A 71 15.19 16.00 -1.08
N LEU A 72 16.51 15.82 -0.87
CA LEU A 72 17.17 14.54 -1.14
C LEU A 72 16.73 13.45 -0.15
N ASP A 73 16.52 13.82 1.11
CA ASP A 73 16.05 12.91 2.15
C ASP A 73 14.59 12.48 1.90
N ASP A 74 13.72 13.40 1.50
CA ASP A 74 12.33 13.10 1.15
C ASP A 74 12.21 12.09 0.00
N LEU A 75 13.03 12.24 -1.04
CA LEU A 75 13.07 11.31 -2.17
C LEU A 75 13.60 9.93 -1.75
N ALA A 76 14.57 9.88 -0.83
CA ALA A 76 15.06 8.63 -0.28
C ALA A 76 13.95 7.91 0.51
N VAL A 77 13.22 8.63 1.37
CA VAL A 77 12.09 8.09 2.12
C VAL A 77 11.00 7.56 1.19
N LEU A 78 10.57 8.32 0.18
CA LEU A 78 9.57 7.88 -0.80
C LEU A 78 10.01 6.63 -1.56
N SER A 79 11.29 6.58 -1.97
CA SER A 79 11.84 5.44 -2.72
C SER A 79 11.76 4.12 -1.93
N LEU A 80 11.75 4.21 -0.60
CA LEU A 80 11.66 3.06 0.29
C LEU A 80 10.22 2.74 0.70
N THR A 81 9.37 3.74 0.88
CA THR A 81 8.00 3.55 1.37
C THR A 81 7.01 3.16 0.27
N ILE A 82 7.10 3.77 -0.92
CA ILE A 82 6.16 3.48 -2.01
C ILE A 82 6.17 2.00 -2.41
N PRO A 83 7.33 1.35 -2.65
CA PRO A 83 7.34 -0.07 -3.04
C PRO A 83 6.78 -1.00 -1.96
N LYS A 84 7.03 -0.67 -0.67
CA LYS A 84 6.47 -1.43 0.46
C LYS A 84 4.96 -1.32 0.51
N LEU A 85 4.43 -0.10 0.35
CA LEU A 85 2.98 0.14 0.34
C LEU A 85 2.31 -0.56 -0.85
N VAL A 86 2.87 -0.44 -2.05
CA VAL A 86 2.32 -1.10 -3.26
C VAL A 86 2.28 -2.62 -3.08
N LYS A 87 3.35 -3.21 -2.57
CA LYS A 87 3.40 -4.66 -2.29
C LYS A 87 2.32 -5.08 -1.30
N GLU A 88 2.04 -4.26 -0.28
CA GLU A 88 1.01 -4.58 0.70
C GLU A 88 -0.40 -4.47 0.11
N VAL A 89 -0.63 -3.47 -0.75
CA VAL A 89 -1.88 -3.33 -1.51
C VAL A 89 -2.10 -4.54 -2.42
N ASP A 90 -1.07 -5.05 -3.09
CA ASP A 90 -1.19 -6.23 -3.94
C ASP A 90 -1.62 -7.48 -3.14
N LYS A 91 -1.04 -7.69 -1.96
CA LYS A 91 -1.47 -8.78 -1.05
C LYS A 91 -2.92 -8.59 -0.61
N PHE A 92 -3.29 -7.37 -0.28
CA PHE A 92 -4.65 -7.04 0.11
C PHE A 92 -5.67 -7.33 -1.00
N LEU A 93 -5.35 -6.99 -2.24
CA LEU A 93 -6.19 -7.30 -3.40
C LEU A 93 -6.36 -8.81 -3.63
N LEU A 94 -5.27 -9.58 -3.46
CA LEU A 94 -5.34 -11.04 -3.55
C LEU A 94 -6.22 -11.63 -2.45
N TRP A 95 -6.02 -11.20 -1.21
CA TRP A 95 -6.84 -11.61 -0.07
C TRP A 95 -8.32 -11.28 -0.26
N GLU A 96 -8.61 -10.08 -0.78
CA GLU A 96 -10.00 -9.68 -1.02
C GLU A 96 -10.66 -10.54 -2.09
N ALA A 97 -9.98 -10.78 -3.21
CA ALA A 97 -10.48 -11.64 -4.27
C ALA A 97 -10.77 -13.07 -3.77
N GLU A 98 -9.90 -13.62 -2.91
CA GLU A 98 -10.10 -14.93 -2.29
C GLU A 98 -11.32 -14.96 -1.37
N LYS A 99 -11.55 -13.88 -0.62
CA LYS A 99 -12.73 -13.73 0.25
C LYS A 99 -14.03 -13.58 -0.54
N GLU A 100 -14.02 -12.82 -1.63
CA GLU A 100 -15.16 -12.70 -2.54
C GLU A 100 -15.49 -14.05 -3.20
N TYR A 101 -14.47 -14.79 -3.66
CA TYR A 101 -14.65 -16.12 -4.23
C TYR A 101 -15.24 -17.12 -3.23
N SER A 102 -14.70 -17.16 -2.01
CA SER A 102 -15.16 -18.04 -0.95
C SER A 102 -16.58 -17.74 -0.50
N SER A 103 -16.96 -16.46 -0.42
CA SER A 103 -18.33 -16.03 -0.08
C SER A 103 -19.34 -16.23 -1.22
N GLY A 104 -18.89 -16.23 -2.48
CA GLY A 104 -19.71 -16.55 -3.65
C GLY A 104 -20.00 -18.03 -3.83
N GLN A 105 -19.05 -18.92 -3.50
CA GLN A 105 -19.21 -20.37 -3.64
C GLN A 105 -20.12 -21.01 -2.58
N THR A 106 -20.18 -20.47 -1.36
CA THR A 106 -21.04 -21.02 -0.29
C THR A 106 -22.53 -21.00 -0.66
N LYS A 107 -22.95 -20.17 -1.62
CA LYS A 107 -24.36 -20.05 -2.00
C LYS A 107 -24.87 -21.09 -3.00
N VAL A 108 -24.00 -21.89 -3.63
CA VAL A 108 -24.38 -22.74 -4.79
C VAL A 108 -24.44 -24.24 -4.47
N ILE A 109 -23.74 -24.70 -3.44
CA ILE A 109 -23.70 -26.15 -3.10
C ILE A 109 -24.90 -26.64 -2.27
N ASP A 110 -25.59 -25.76 -1.54
CA ASP A 110 -26.77 -26.15 -0.76
C ASP A 110 -28.07 -26.21 -1.58
N ALA A 111 -28.07 -25.75 -2.84
CA ALA A 111 -29.27 -25.64 -3.67
C ALA A 111 -29.56 -26.87 -4.57
N GLN A 112 -28.70 -27.90 -4.57
CA GLN A 112 -28.82 -29.03 -5.51
C GLN A 112 -28.98 -30.42 -4.87
N LEU A 113 -29.27 -30.51 -3.57
CA LEU A 113 -29.63 -31.79 -2.94
C LEU A 113 -31.09 -31.80 -2.49
N ILE A 114 -32.01 -31.50 -3.42
CA ILE A 114 -33.41 -31.94 -3.28
C ILE A 114 -33.90 -32.47 -4.64
N LYS A 115 -34.01 -33.81 -4.66
CA LYS A 115 -34.79 -34.69 -5.55
C LYS A 115 -34.09 -35.31 -6.76
#